data_AF-A0A9D8JQZ2-F1
#
_entry.id   AF-A0A9D8JQZ2-F1
#
_cell.length_a   1.000
_cell.length_b   1.000
_cell.length_c   1.000
_cell.angle_alpha   90.00
_cell.angle_beta   90.00
_cell.angle_gamma   90.00
#
_symmetry.space_group_name_H-M   'P 1'
#
loop_
_entity.id
_entity.type
_entity.pdbx_description
1 polymer ?
#
loop_
_entity_poly.entity_id
_entity_poly.type
_entity_poly.pdbx_seq_one_letter_code
_entity_poly.pdbx_strand_id
1 'polypeptide(L)' 'MRKKLKEQIVQEFPHRCPYCEKTITYEQFNLKAGENEIKCPSCKNKYVKVVAPSFTEGDHGSRSE' A
#
# COMPACT_ATOMS: atom_id res chain seq x y z
N MET A 1 -5.82 22.18 -16.31
CA MET A 1 -4.63 21.30 -16.38
C MET A 1 -4.85 20.11 -15.45
N ARG A 2 -5.15 18.91 -15.98
CA ARG A 2 -5.32 17.70 -15.15
C ARG A 2 -3.92 17.15 -14.85
N LYS A 3 -3.43 17.35 -13.62
CA LYS A 3 -2.18 16.74 -13.16
C LYS A 3 -2.40 15.23 -13.16
N LYS A 4 -1.83 14.52 -14.14
CA LYS A 4 -1.75 13.06 -14.13
C LYS A 4 -0.91 12.69 -12.92
N LEU A 5 -1.55 12.21 -11.84
CA LEU A 5 -0.81 11.57 -10.76
C LEU A 5 -0.13 10.35 -11.38
N LYS A 6 1.20 10.39 -11.50
CA LYS A 6 1.97 9.19 -11.80
C LYS A 6 1.78 8.26 -10.60
N GLU A 7 1.05 7.18 -10.80
CA GLU A 7 0.98 6.07 -9.85
C GLU A 7 2.36 5.41 -9.83
N GLN A 8 3.21 5.91 -8.95
CA GLN A 8 4.52 5.34 -8.68
C GLN A 8 4.31 4.30 -7.57
N ILE A 9 4.39 3.02 -7.92
CA ILE A 9 4.45 1.94 -6.92
C ILE A 9 5.87 1.99 -6.33
N VAL A 10 6.02 2.77 -5.25
CA VAL A 10 7.30 3.00 -4.57
C VAL A 10 7.49 1.95 -3.49
N GLN A 11 8.07 0.83 -3.90
CA GLN A 11 8.76 -0.14 -3.06
C GLN A 11 7.94 -0.98 -2.06
N GLU A 12 8.32 -2.25 -2.00
CA GLU A 12 7.88 -3.27 -1.04
C GLU A 12 8.46 -3.08 0.38
N PHE A 13 8.91 -1.86 0.74
CA PHE A 13 9.35 -1.58 2.11
C PHE A 13 8.13 -1.11 2.92
N PRO A 14 7.60 -1.95 3.83
CA PRO A 14 6.24 -1.78 4.35
C PRO A 14 6.06 -0.56 5.25
N HIS A 15 7.12 0.20 5.54
CA HIS A 15 7.20 1.22 6.59
C HIS A 15 7.76 2.57 6.13
N ARG A 16 7.69 2.99 4.86
CA ARG A 16 8.17 4.34 4.45
C ARG A 16 7.13 5.18 3.73
N CYS A 17 7.24 6.51 3.85
CA CYS A 17 6.42 7.47 3.12
C CYS A 17 6.92 7.66 1.68
N PRO A 18 6.05 7.65 0.66
CA PRO A 18 6.47 7.86 -0.73
C PRO A 18 6.91 9.31 -1.04
N TYR A 19 6.60 10.28 -0.18
CA TYR A 19 6.88 11.70 -0.43
C TYR A 19 8.09 12.25 0.31
N CYS A 20 8.36 11.75 1.52
CA CYS A 20 9.45 12.25 2.36
C CYS A 20 10.39 11.14 2.82
N GLU A 21 10.18 9.91 2.34
CA GLU A 21 11.00 8.72 2.61
C GLU A 21 11.17 8.37 4.09
N LYS A 22 10.41 9.04 4.96
CA LYS A 22 10.47 8.85 6.40
C LYS A 22 9.80 7.54 6.78
N THR A 23 10.39 6.85 7.76
CA THR A 23 9.80 5.65 8.34
C THR A 23 8.45 5.98 8.98
N ILE A 24 7.41 5.24 8.61
CA ILE A 24 6.05 5.32 9.13
C ILE A 24 5.65 3.97 9.69
N THR A 25 5.17 4.01 10.93
CA THR A 25 4.56 2.86 11.60
C THR A 25 3.09 2.78 11.21
N TYR A 26 2.71 1.67 10.58
CA TYR A 26 1.35 1.46 10.09
C TYR A 26 0.44 0.72 11.08
N GLU A 27 0.97 0.25 12.22
CA GLU A 27 0.22 -0.48 13.26
C GLU A 27 -0.94 0.34 13.85
N GLN A 28 -0.82 1.66 13.83
CA GLN A 28 -1.85 2.59 14.29
C GLN A 28 -2.96 2.79 13.26
N PHE A 29 -2.71 2.44 12.00
CA PHE A 29 -3.67 2.53 10.92
C PHE A 29 -4.34 1.16 10.79
N ASN A 30 -5.65 1.10 10.99
CA ASN A 30 -6.43 -0.12 10.77
C ASN A 30 -6.54 -0.38 9.25
N LEU A 31 -5.44 -0.83 8.65
CA LEU A 31 -5.36 -1.08 7.22
C LEU A 31 -6.14 -2.33 6.85
N LYS A 32 -7.07 -2.19 5.92
CA LYS A 32 -7.83 -3.30 5.35
C LYS A 32 -7.13 -3.80 4.09
N ALA A 33 -7.40 -5.03 3.69
CA ALA A 33 -7.01 -5.49 2.36
C ALA A 33 -7.58 -4.55 1.28
N GLY A 34 -6.77 -4.22 0.28
CA GLY A 34 -7.08 -3.22 -0.74
C GLY A 34 -6.50 -1.84 -0.44
N GLU A 35 -7.19 -0.81 -0.91
CA GLU A 35 -6.72 0.57 -0.89
C GLU A 35 -7.05 1.28 0.44
N ASN A 36 -6.04 1.86 1.08
CA ASN A 36 -6.21 2.63 2.32
C ASN A 36 -5.64 4.03 2.16
N GLU A 37 -6.44 5.07 2.39
CA GLU A 37 -5.95 6.46 2.44
C GLU A 37 -5.23 6.72 3.77
N ILE A 38 -3.96 7.10 3.70
CA ILE A 38 -3.10 7.36 4.85
C ILE A 38 -2.54 8.76 4.76
N LYS A 39 -2.55 9.48 5.89
CA LYS A 39 -1.90 10.78 6.02
C LYS A 39 -0.56 10.62 6.73
N CYS A 40 0.53 11.03 6.09
CA CYS A 40 1.84 11.01 6.71
C CYS A 40 1.88 11.95 7.93
N PRO A 41 2.30 11.51 9.13
CA PRO A 41 2.45 12.39 10.28
C PRO A 41 3.60 13.40 10.13
N SER A 42 4.62 13.09 9.31
CA SER A 42 5.79 13.96 9.14
C SER A 42 5.59 15.05 8.10
N CYS A 43 5.16 14.71 6.88
CA CYS A 43 5.00 15.69 5.79
C CYS A 43 3.55 16.11 5.55
N LYS A 44 2.58 15.52 6.29
CA LYS A 44 1.14 15.80 6.20
C LYS A 44 0.51 15.52 4.82
N ASN A 45 1.26 14.94 3.89
CA ASN A 45 0.74 14.48 2.59
C ASN A 45 -0.11 13.23 2.75
N LYS A 46 -1.14 13.13 1.91
CA LYS A 46 -2.02 11.97 1.80
C LYS A 46 -1.56 11.07 0.66
N TYR A 47 -1.55 9.76 0.88
CA TYR A 47 -1.27 8.74 -0.15
C TYR A 47 -2.15 7.51 0.08
N VAL A 48 -2.31 6.71 -0.96
CA VAL A 48 -2.98 5.42 -0.88
C VAL A 48 -1.94 4.33 -0.63
N LYS A 49 -2.16 3.51 0.40
CA LYS A 49 -1.41 2.27 0.62
C LYS A 49 -2.29 1.09 0.22
N VAL A 50 -1.82 0.34 -0.76
CA VAL A 50 -2.45 -0.92 -1.16
C VAL A 50 -1.88 -2.02 -0.26
N VAL A 51 -2.73 -2.65 0.52
CA VAL A 51 -2.38 -3.85 1.30
C VAL A 51 -2.88 -5.04 0.51
N ALA A 52 -1.97 -5.93 0.11
CA ALA A 52 -2.35 -7.16 -0.55
C ALA A 52 -3.35 -7.90 0.35
N PRO A 53 -4.50 -8.35 -0.17
CA PRO A 53 -5.30 -9.31 0.59
C PRO A 53 -4.38 -10.49 0.89
N SER A 54 -4.38 -10.94 2.14
CA SER A 54 -3.77 -12.21 2.48
C SER A 54 -4.55 -13.28 1.72
N PHE A 55 -4.12 -13.59 0.50
CA PHE A 55 -4.58 -14.77 -0.20
C PHE A 55 -4.09 -15.92 0.68
N THR A 56 -4.97 -16.48 1.51
CA THR A 56 -4.79 -17.85 1.97
C THR A 56 -4.70 -18.66 0.68
N GLU A 57 -3.51 -19.11 0.34
CA GLU A 57 -3.25 -19.98 -0.81
C GLU A 57 -4.25 -21.13 -0.76
N GLY A 58 -5.23 -21.05 -1.65
CA GLY A 58 -6.36 -21.98 -1.71
C GLY A 58 -6.82 -22.25 -3.14
N ASP A 59 -6.00 -21.89 -4.14
CA ASP A 59 -6.19 -22.34 -5.52
C ASP A 59 -5.06 -23.29 -5.89
N HIS A 60 -5.14 -24.51 -5.35
CA HIS A 60 -4.44 -25.65 -5.89
C HIS A 60 -5.15 -26.03 -7.20
N GLY A 61 -4.95 -25.21 -8.24
CA GLY A 61 -5.32 -25.48 -9.61
C GLY A 61 -4.58 -26.71 -10.12
N SER A 62 -5.02 -27.88 -9.66
CA SER A 62 -4.56 -29.19 -10.10
C SER A 62 -5.22 -29.44 -11.45
N ARG A 63 -4.62 -28.90 -12.52
CA ARG A 63 -4.91 -29.33 -13.88
C ARG A 63 -4.29 -30.71 -14.05
N SER A 64 -5.07 -31.73 -13.73
CA SER A 64 -4.81 -33.11 -14.11
C SER A 64 -5.73 -33.48 -15.27
N GLU A 65 -5.07 -33.93 -16.35
CA GLU A 65 -5.55 -34.69 -17.52
C GLU A 65 -6.44 -33.96 -18.56
#